data_AF-A0A6A8A818-F1
#
_entry.id   AF-A0A6A8A818-F1
#
_cell.length_a   1.000
_cell.length_b   1.000
_cell.length_c   1.000
_cell.angle_alpha   90.00
_cell.angle_beta   90.00
_cell.angle_gamma   90.00
#
_symmetry.space_group_name_H-M   'P 1'
#
loop_
_entity.id
_entity.type
_entity.pdbx_description
1 polymer ?
#
loop_
_entity_poly.entity_id
_entity_poly.type
_entity_poly.pdbx_seq_one_letter_code
_entity_poly.pdbx_strand_id
1 'polypeptide(L)'
;MSTSMFKNPRALLGGAAVAIVVFFLSGLFIGGGSAPSAPQPGSVQVRAITKDNGVKNATMSTVLALVAGFFAARAIHRRGSAKA
;
A
#
# COMPACT_ATOMS: atom_id res chain seq x y z
N MET A 1 -18.00 7.05 28.36
CA MET A 1 -16.98 6.02 28.05
C MET A 1 -16.44 6.29 26.65
N SER A 2 -15.15 6.61 26.50
CA SER A 2 -14.56 6.87 25.17
C SER A 2 -14.43 5.56 24.39
N THR A 3 -15.27 5.36 23.39
CA THR A 3 -15.22 4.23 22.45
C THR A 3 -14.07 4.44 21.47
N SER A 4 -12.86 4.12 21.91
CA SER A 4 -11.68 4.14 21.06
C SER A 4 -11.75 3.03 20.02
N MET A 5 -11.46 3.37 18.76
CA MET A 5 -11.33 2.43 17.65
C MET A 5 -10.37 1.27 17.95
N PHE A 6 -9.28 1.56 18.66
CA PHE A 6 -8.26 0.58 19.00
C PHE A 6 -8.74 -0.47 20.00
N LYS A 7 -9.90 -0.25 20.64
CA LYS A 7 -10.57 -1.21 21.54
C LYS A 7 -11.63 -2.05 20.81
N ASN A 8 -11.90 -1.78 19.53
CA ASN A 8 -12.83 -2.56 18.73
C ASN A 8 -12.02 -3.53 17.83
N PRO A 9 -11.92 -4.83 18.20
CA PRO A 9 -11.07 -5.77 17.49
C PRO A 9 -11.47 -5.95 16.03
N ARG A 10 -12.76 -5.81 15.69
CA ARG A 10 -13.24 -5.90 14.30
C ARG A 10 -12.77 -4.72 13.44
N ALA A 11 -12.76 -3.53 14.01
CA ALA A 11 -12.27 -2.34 13.33
C ALA A 11 -10.75 -2.40 13.13
N LEU A 12 -10.02 -2.85 14.16
CA LEU A 12 -8.57 -3.02 14.10
C LEU A 12 -8.16 -4.08 13.08
N LEU A 13 -8.74 -5.28 13.14
CA LEU A 13 -8.44 -6.37 12.22
C LEU A 13 -8.86 -6.03 10.79
N GLY A 14 -10.01 -5.39 10.61
CA GLY A 14 -10.48 -4.96 9.29
C GLY A 14 -9.57 -3.89 8.68
N GLY A 15 -9.11 -2.91 9.46
CA GLY A 15 -8.13 -1.92 9.01
C GLY A 15 -6.77 -2.52 8.67
N ALA A 16 -6.28 -3.44 9.51
CA ALA A 16 -5.02 -4.14 9.27
C ALA A 16 -5.05 -4.98 7.99
N ALA A 17 -6.14 -5.70 7.74
CA ALA A 17 -6.32 -6.48 6.52
C ALA A 17 -6.28 -5.58 5.26
N VAL A 18 -6.96 -4.43 5.29
CA VAL A 18 -6.93 -3.48 4.18
C VAL A 18 -5.54 -2.89 3.97
N ALA A 19 -4.82 -2.55 5.04
CA ALA A 19 -3.45 -2.05 4.94
C ALA A 19 -2.52 -3.06 4.25
N ILE A 20 -2.59 -4.35 4.63
CA ILE A 20 -1.78 -5.41 4.02
C ILE A 20 -2.08 -5.51 2.52
N VAL A 21 -3.36 -5.57 2.13
CA VAL A 21 -3.76 -5.67 0.72
C VAL A 21 -3.24 -4.49 -0.10
N VAL A 22 -3.40 -3.26 0.42
CA VAL A 22 -2.93 -2.05 -0.27
C VAL A 22 -1.41 -2.01 -0.37
N PHE A 23 -0.69 -2.47 0.66
CA PHE A 23 0.78 -2.56 0.63
C PHE A 23 1.28 -3.47 -0.50
N PHE A 24 0.73 -4.69 -0.59
CA PHE A 24 1.13 -5.65 -1.62
C PHE A 24 0.72 -5.21 -3.03
N LEU A 25 -0.49 -4.65 -3.20
CA LEU A 25 -0.91 -4.09 -4.48
C LEU A 25 0.01 -2.94 -4.91
N SER A 26 0.31 -2.01 -4.01
CA SER A 26 1.22 -0.90 -4.31
C SER A 26 2.62 -1.40 -4.68
N GLY A 27 3.14 -2.39 -3.95
CA GLY A 27 4.42 -3.03 -4.29
C GLY A 27 4.43 -3.66 -5.68
N LEU A 28 3.32 -4.28 -6.10
CA LEU A 28 3.17 -4.88 -7.42
C LEU A 28 3.18 -3.82 -8.54
N PHE A 29 2.40 -2.75 -8.38
CA PHE A 29 2.30 -1.68 -9.39
C PHE A 29 3.56 -0.80 -9.47
N ILE A 30 4.28 -0.65 -8.36
CA ILE A 30 5.46 0.21 -8.28
C ILE A 30 6.75 -0.59 -8.58
N GLY A 31 6.77 -1.90 -8.35
CA GLY A 31 7.88 -2.80 -8.67
C GLY A 31 7.87 -3.33 -10.10
N GLY A 32 6.73 -3.29 -10.79
CA GLY A 32 6.59 -3.66 -12.20
C GLY A 32 7.12 -2.58 -13.14
N GLY A 33 8.42 -2.30 -13.11
CA GLY A 33 9.07 -1.47 -14.13
C GLY A 33 8.86 -2.09 -15.52
N SER A 34 8.60 -1.25 -16.52
CA SER A 34 8.49 -1.64 -17.93
C SER A 34 9.58 -2.64 -18.30
N ALA A 35 9.20 -3.83 -18.78
CA ALA A 35 10.15 -4.83 -19.24
C ALA A 35 11.10 -4.18 -20.26
N PRO A 36 12.42 -4.39 -20.15
CA PRO A 36 13.37 -3.73 -21.04
C PRO A 36 13.06 -4.14 -22.48
N SER A 37 12.81 -3.14 -23.32
CA SER A 37 12.59 -3.34 -24.76
C SER A 37 13.77 -4.09 -25.36
N ALA A 38 13.48 -5.02 -26.27
CA ALA A 38 14.51 -5.83 -26.93
C ALA A 38 15.58 -4.92 -27.58
N PRO A 39 16.88 -5.24 -27.46
CA PRO A 39 17.95 -4.44 -28.08
C PRO A 39 17.77 -4.37 -29.59
N GLN A 40 17.68 -3.17 -30.14
CA GLN A 40 17.64 -2.98 -31.59
C GLN A 40 19.08 -3.04 -32.15
N PRO A 41 19.35 -3.80 -33.22
CA PRO A 41 20.71 -3.92 -33.77
C PRO A 41 21.29 -2.53 -34.13
N GLY A 42 22.48 -2.22 -33.62
CA GLY A 42 23.13 -0.90 -33.81
C GLY A 42 22.82 0.14 -32.72
N SER A 43 21.99 -0.18 -31.73
CA SER A 43 21.71 0.73 -30.60
C SER A 43 22.69 0.51 -29.44
N VAL A 44 23.20 1.61 -28.88
CA VAL A 44 23.96 1.60 -27.62
C VAL A 44 22.96 1.54 -26.47
N GLN A 45 22.84 0.38 -25.82
CA GLN A 45 22.05 0.28 -24.58
C GLN A 45 22.81 0.95 -23.43
N VAL A 46 22.45 2.20 -23.14
CA VAL A 46 22.87 2.85 -21.89
C VAL A 46 22.07 2.20 -20.76
N ARG A 47 22.73 1.37 -19.95
CA ARG A 47 22.12 0.82 -18.72
C ARG A 47 21.72 2.01 -17.85
N ALA A 48 20.41 2.25 -17.73
CA ALA A 48 19.92 3.24 -16.79
C ALA A 48 20.35 2.83 -15.38
N ILE A 49 21.20 3.64 -14.75
CA ILE A 49 21.46 3.54 -13.32
C ILE A 49 20.19 4.07 -12.65
N THR A 50 19.20 3.20 -12.50
CA THR A 50 18.04 3.51 -11.66
C THR A 50 18.54 3.60 -10.23
N LYS A 51 18.67 4.83 -9.73
CA LYS A 51 18.82 5.12 -8.30
C LYS A 51 17.84 4.24 -7.52
N ASP A 52 18.30 3.62 -6.43
CA ASP A 52 17.53 2.65 -5.64
C ASP A 52 16.14 3.19 -5.25
N ASN A 53 15.18 2.99 -6.14
CA ASN A 53 13.80 3.42 -5.95
C ASN A 53 13.09 2.45 -4.99
N GLY A 54 13.68 1.30 -4.67
CA GLY A 54 13.11 0.31 -3.77
C GLY A 54 12.71 0.89 -2.40
N VAL A 55 13.60 1.64 -1.75
CA VAL A 55 13.30 2.25 -0.43
C VAL A 55 12.21 3.32 -0.54
N LYS A 56 12.26 4.16 -1.58
CA LYS A 56 11.25 5.19 -1.83
C LYS A 56 9.88 4.58 -2.11
N ASN A 57 9.85 3.52 -2.90
CA ASN A 57 8.66 2.78 -3.30
C ASN A 57 8.05 2.03 -2.12
N ALA A 58 8.90 1.38 -1.30
CA ALA A 58 8.47 0.72 -0.07
C ALA A 58 7.93 1.72 0.95
N THR A 59 8.60 2.87 1.12
CA THR A 59 8.15 3.94 2.01
C THR A 59 6.78 4.47 1.58
N MET A 60 6.61 4.81 0.29
CA MET A 60 5.34 5.30 -0.24
C MET A 60 4.22 4.25 -0.12
N SER A 61 4.53 2.98 -0.41
CA SER A 61 3.57 1.87 -0.27
C SER A 61 3.13 1.69 1.19
N THR A 62 4.06 1.87 2.14
CA THR A 62 3.78 1.79 3.57
C THR A 62 2.86 2.93 4.01
N VAL A 63 3.14 4.16 3.59
CA VAL A 63 2.30 5.33 3.91
C VAL A 63 0.89 5.13 3.35
N LEU A 64 0.78 4.70 2.08
CA LEU A 64 -0.51 4.47 1.44
C LEU A 64 -1.32 3.38 2.16
N ALA A 65 -0.66 2.28 2.54
CA ALA A 65 -1.26 1.18 3.28
C ALA A 65 -1.80 1.63 4.65
N LEU A 66 -1.02 2.41 5.40
CA LEU A 66 -1.42 2.89 6.73
C LEU A 66 -2.62 3.82 6.65
N VAL A 67 -2.63 4.75 5.69
CA VAL A 67 -3.75 5.67 5.48
C VAL A 67 -5.02 4.91 5.09
N ALA A 68 -4.92 3.99 4.12
CA ALA A 68 -6.06 3.19 3.70
C ALA A 68 -6.61 2.30 4.83
N GLY A 69 -5.72 1.65 5.59
CA GLY A 69 -6.09 0.84 6.74
C GLY A 69 -6.77 1.63 7.85
N PHE A 70 -6.29 2.83 8.15
CA PHE A 70 -6.94 3.72 9.14
C PHE A 70 -8.34 4.16 8.69
N PHE A 71 -8.50 4.56 7.43
CA PHE A 71 -9.81 4.92 6.89
C PHE A 71 -10.79 3.74 6.91
N ALA A 72 -10.33 2.55 6.54
CA ALA A 72 -11.13 1.33 6.62
C ALA A 72 -11.54 0.99 8.06
N ALA A 73 -10.58 1.03 9.00
CA ALA A 73 -10.87 0.86 10.42
C ALA A 73 -11.92 1.87 10.90
N ARG A 74 -11.84 3.12 10.44
CA ARG A 74 -12.78 4.20 10.81
C ARG A 74 -14.17 3.95 10.24
N ALA A 75 -14.27 3.51 9.00
CA ALA A 75 -15.53 3.15 8.38
C ALA A 75 -16.20 1.97 9.10
N ILE A 76 -15.43 0.93 9.42
CA ILE A 76 -15.92 -0.28 10.12
C ILE A 76 -16.38 0.08 11.53
N HIS A 77 -15.60 0.88 12.27
CA HIS A 77 -15.98 1.33 13.60
C HIS A 77 -17.29 2.14 13.58
N ARG A 78 -17.44 3.06 12.63
CA ARG A 78 -18.68 3.84 12.46
C ARG A 78 -19.88 2.97 12.11
N ARG A 79 -19.72 2.00 11.21
CA ARG A 79 -20.79 1.03 10.86
C ARG A 79 -21.18 0.13 12.03
N GLY A 80 -20.23 -0.29 12.85
CA GLY A 80 -20.50 -1.09 14.05
C GLY A 80 -21.23 -0.29 15.14
N SER A 81 -20.88 0.99 15.30
CA SER A 81 -21.56 1.88 16.26
C SER A 81 -22.97 2.30 15.83
N ALA A 82 -23.29 2.25 14.54
CA ALA A 82 -24.62 2.58 14.01
C ALA A 82 -25.61 1.40 14.08
N LYS A 83 -25.14 0.19 14.43
CA LYS A 83 -25.96 -1.02 14.60
C LYS A 83 -26.22 -1.37 16.07
N ALA A 84 -25.73 -0.56 17.01
CA ALA A 84 -25.87 -0.76 18.45
C ALA A 84 -26.83 0.27 19.04
#